data_AF-A0A1Y5S1Y0-F1
#
_entry.id   AF-A0A1Y5S1Y0-F1
#
_cell.length_a   1.000
_cell.length_b   1.000
_cell.length_c   1.000
_cell.angle_alpha   90.00
_cell.angle_beta   90.00
_cell.angle_gamma   90.00
#
_symmetry.space_group_name_H-M   'P 1'
#
loop_
_entity.id
_entity.type
_entity.pdbx_description
1 polymer ?
#
loop_
_entity_poly.entity_id
_entity_poly.type
_entity_poly.pdbx_seq_one_letter_code
_entity_poly.pdbx_strand_id
1 'polypeptide(L)'
;MAHGGMRRRPGRPGGRAKFLYLPGRRRRLGDEAVGERRAAALKRRFARTSAPCFRASNGRRELREWGLALLIVSLAAAAAHGLFVASPWPPVLTLRHVAAAPNCGAARLAGLAPARRGAPGYYARHDADHDGIACEPWAGARSDRYRPRRLHHRIPMPSH
;
A
#
# COMPACT_ATOMS: atom_id res chain seq x y z
N MET A 1 -54.04 -77.59 -47.68
CA MET A 1 -53.21 -76.88 -48.67
C MET A 1 -53.85 -75.54 -48.98
N ALA A 2 -53.32 -74.43 -48.46
CA ALA A 2 -53.58 -73.08 -49.00
C ALA A 2 -52.61 -72.07 -48.35
N HIS A 3 -52.29 -71.05 -49.14
CA HIS A 3 -51.62 -69.78 -48.80
C HIS A 3 -50.15 -69.65 -49.20
N GLY A 4 -49.97 -69.41 -50.51
CA GLY A 4 -48.98 -68.45 -50.99
C GLY A 4 -49.51 -67.02 -50.87
N GLY A 5 -48.63 -66.07 -50.56
CA GLY A 5 -48.94 -64.65 -50.42
C GLY A 5 -47.69 -63.83 -50.15
N MET A 6 -46.97 -63.48 -51.21
CA MET A 6 -45.77 -62.65 -51.19
C MET A 6 -46.14 -61.16 -51.27
N ARG A 7 -45.41 -60.32 -50.52
CA ARG A 7 -44.98 -58.91 -50.77
C ARG A 7 -45.32 -57.91 -49.65
N ARG A 8 -44.26 -57.27 -49.11
CA ARG A 8 -44.01 -55.81 -49.13
C ARG A 8 -42.60 -55.51 -48.57
N ARG A 9 -41.77 -54.80 -49.36
CA ARG A 9 -40.54 -54.06 -48.96
C ARG A 9 -40.97 -52.63 -48.50
N PRO A 10 -40.08 -51.64 -48.23
CA PRO A 10 -38.76 -51.57 -47.57
C PRO A 10 -38.74 -50.52 -46.42
N GLY A 11 -37.63 -50.37 -45.68
CA GLY A 11 -37.41 -49.17 -44.85
C GLY A 11 -36.17 -49.24 -43.93
N ARG A 12 -35.08 -48.58 -44.33
CA ARG A 12 -33.89 -48.30 -43.50
C ARG A 12 -34.06 -46.88 -42.94
N PRO A 13 -33.74 -46.60 -41.67
CA PRO A 13 -32.50 -45.86 -41.37
C PRO A 13 -31.81 -46.41 -40.11
N GLY A 14 -30.49 -46.47 -40.01
CA GLY A 14 -29.68 -45.27 -39.82
C GLY A 14 -29.85 -44.71 -38.40
N GLY A 15 -29.54 -45.48 -37.36
CA GLY A 15 -29.65 -45.05 -35.96
C GLY A 15 -28.36 -45.38 -35.21
N ARG A 16 -27.51 -44.36 -35.03
CA ARG A 16 -26.35 -44.39 -34.14
C ARG A 16 -26.78 -44.94 -32.77
N ALA A 17 -26.23 -46.08 -32.36
CA ALA A 17 -26.31 -46.48 -30.95
C ALA A 17 -25.54 -45.45 -30.15
N LYS A 18 -26.27 -44.48 -29.59
CA LYS A 18 -25.74 -43.51 -28.64
C LYS A 18 -25.11 -44.32 -27.51
N PHE A 19 -23.83 -44.07 -27.27
CA PHE A 19 -23.13 -44.49 -26.08
C PHE A 19 -23.77 -43.75 -24.89
N LEU A 20 -24.89 -44.28 -24.39
CA LEU A 20 -25.48 -43.84 -23.15
C LEU A 20 -24.63 -44.43 -22.03
N TYR A 21 -23.72 -43.61 -21.54
CA TYR A 21 -23.14 -43.79 -20.22
C TYR A 21 -24.32 -43.88 -19.24
N LEU A 22 -24.62 -45.09 -18.77
CA LEU A 22 -25.58 -45.36 -17.70
C LEU A 22 -24.78 -45.52 -16.40
N PRO A 23 -24.52 -44.45 -15.62
CA PRO A 23 -24.06 -44.62 -14.26
C PRO A 23 -25.31 -44.83 -13.40
N GLY A 24 -25.57 -46.07 -13.00
CA GLY A 24 -26.80 -46.30 -12.26
C GLY A 24 -26.97 -47.71 -11.72
N ARG A 25 -25.96 -48.26 -11.03
CA ARG A 25 -26.26 -49.33 -10.07
C ARG A 25 -27.18 -48.72 -9.01
N ARG A 26 -28.46 -49.14 -8.97
CA ARG A 26 -29.34 -48.94 -7.82
C ARG A 26 -28.67 -49.57 -6.60
N ARG A 27 -27.91 -48.77 -5.83
CA ARG A 27 -27.44 -49.18 -4.50
C ARG A 27 -28.67 -49.19 -3.60
N ARG A 28 -28.87 -50.25 -2.81
CA ARG A 28 -29.94 -50.24 -1.80
C ARG A 28 -29.60 -49.13 -0.79
N LEU A 29 -30.62 -48.43 -0.28
CA LEU A 29 -30.48 -47.40 0.77
C LEU A 29 -29.59 -47.86 1.96
N GLY A 30 -29.58 -49.16 2.26
CA GLY A 30 -28.70 -49.75 3.28
C GLY A 30 -27.20 -49.76 2.93
N ASP A 31 -26.83 -49.89 1.66
CA ASP A 31 -25.42 -49.93 1.23
C ASP A 31 -24.77 -48.55 1.29
N GLU A 32 -25.54 -47.48 1.03
CA GLU A 32 -25.08 -46.10 1.21
C GLU A 32 -24.87 -45.79 2.69
N ALA A 33 -25.84 -46.13 3.54
CA ALA A 33 -25.71 -45.94 4.98
C ALA A 33 -24.52 -46.72 5.59
N VAL A 34 -24.21 -47.91 5.07
CA VAL A 34 -23.02 -48.69 5.49
C VAL A 34 -21.74 -48.07 4.94
N GLY A 35 -21.74 -47.61 3.70
CA GLY A 35 -20.62 -46.90 3.08
C GLY A 35 -20.25 -45.62 3.84
N GLU A 36 -21.25 -44.83 4.22
CA GLU A 36 -21.08 -43.62 5.02
C GLU A 36 -20.51 -43.91 6.40
N ARG A 37 -20.99 -44.95 7.08
CA ARG A 37 -20.45 -45.38 8.38
C ARG A 37 -18.98 -45.81 8.27
N ARG A 38 -18.62 -46.54 7.22
CA ARG A 38 -17.23 -46.96 6.96
C ARG A 38 -16.34 -45.76 6.63
N ALA A 39 -16.82 -44.84 5.79
CA ALA A 39 -16.11 -43.60 5.46
C ALA A 39 -15.92 -42.72 6.72
N ALA A 40 -16.93 -42.61 7.57
CA ALA A 40 -16.84 -41.90 8.84
C ALA A 40 -15.85 -42.57 9.80
N ALA A 41 -15.83 -43.91 9.86
CA ALA A 41 -14.87 -44.66 10.68
C ALA A 41 -13.42 -44.47 10.20
N LEU A 42 -13.19 -44.47 8.88
CA LEU A 42 -11.89 -44.18 8.27
C LEU A 42 -11.45 -42.74 8.59
N LYS A 43 -12.32 -41.75 8.40
CA LYS A 43 -12.06 -40.35 8.76
C LYS A 43 -11.67 -40.20 10.23
N ARG A 44 -12.37 -40.88 11.15
CA ARG A 44 -12.05 -40.86 12.59
C ARG A 44 -10.67 -41.45 12.89
N ARG A 45 -10.29 -42.53 12.22
CA ARG A 45 -8.95 -43.14 12.38
C ARG A 45 -7.86 -42.21 11.87
N PHE A 46 -8.01 -41.65 10.66
CA PHE A 46 -7.05 -40.70 10.12
C PHE A 46 -6.93 -39.45 11.00
N ALA A 47 -8.05 -38.91 11.48
CA ALA A 47 -8.05 -37.75 12.37
C ALA A 47 -7.29 -38.01 13.68
N ARG A 48 -7.41 -39.21 14.27
CA ARG A 48 -6.68 -39.56 15.50
C ARG A 48 -5.17 -39.64 15.28
N THR A 49 -4.74 -40.17 14.15
CA THR A 49 -3.31 -40.29 13.81
C THR A 49 -2.70 -38.96 13.36
N SER A 50 -3.45 -38.10 12.67
CA SER A 50 -2.93 -36.83 12.12
C SER A 50 -3.08 -35.62 13.03
N ALA A 51 -4.04 -35.62 13.97
CA ALA A 51 -4.30 -34.47 14.85
C ALA A 51 -3.11 -34.03 15.72
N PRO A 52 -2.23 -34.91 16.24
CA PRO A 52 -1.05 -34.49 16.98
C PRO A 52 -0.06 -33.70 16.11
N CYS A 53 0.20 -34.15 14.88
CA CYS A 53 1.14 -33.49 13.96
C CYS A 53 0.58 -32.15 13.45
N PHE A 54 -0.72 -32.10 13.13
CA PHE A 54 -1.38 -30.86 12.70
C PHE A 54 -1.33 -29.77 13.79
N ARG A 55 -1.64 -30.12 15.05
CA ARG A 55 -1.56 -29.19 16.20
C ARG A 55 -0.15 -28.67 16.43
N ALA A 56 0.87 -29.52 16.32
CA ALA A 56 2.26 -29.11 16.47
C ALA A 56 2.76 -28.22 15.32
N SER A 57 2.14 -28.32 14.13
CA SER A 57 2.48 -27.46 12.99
C SER A 57 1.82 -26.08 13.09
N ASN A 58 0.58 -26.01 13.59
CA ASN A 58 -0.15 -24.76 13.76
C ASN A 58 0.50 -23.87 14.83
N GLY A 59 0.86 -24.44 15.98
CA GLY A 59 1.54 -23.68 17.04
C GLY A 59 2.91 -23.14 16.61
N ARG A 60 3.66 -23.87 15.77
CA ARG A 60 4.94 -23.40 15.23
C ARG A 60 4.79 -22.31 14.17
N ARG A 61 3.69 -22.30 13.42
CA ARG A 61 3.39 -21.25 12.44
C ARG A 61 2.99 -19.95 13.15
N GLU A 62 2.08 -20.04 14.12
CA GLU A 62 1.68 -18.88 14.93
C GLU A 62 2.86 -18.27 15.68
N LEU A 63 3.69 -19.08 16.35
CA LEU A 63 4.89 -18.59 17.03
C LEU A 63 5.88 -17.92 16.07
N ARG A 64 6.01 -18.41 14.83
CA ARG A 64 6.91 -17.82 13.83
C ARG A 64 6.32 -16.53 13.24
N GLU A 65 5.02 -16.47 13.02
CA GLU A 65 4.32 -15.27 12.53
C GLU A 65 4.38 -14.15 13.55
N TRP A 66 4.04 -14.42 14.81
CA TRP A 66 4.17 -13.46 15.90
C TRP A 66 5.63 -13.10 16.17
N GLY A 67 6.55 -14.07 16.11
CA GLY A 67 7.98 -13.83 16.26
C GLY A 67 8.56 -12.88 15.20
N LEU A 68 8.19 -13.08 13.93
CA LEU A 68 8.57 -12.17 12.84
C LEU A 68 7.96 -10.79 13.01
N ALA A 69 6.69 -10.69 13.40
CA ALA A 69 6.05 -9.41 13.65
C ALA A 69 6.75 -8.62 14.77
N LEU A 70 7.08 -9.28 15.89
CA LEU A 70 7.79 -8.67 17.01
C LEU A 70 9.21 -8.23 16.62
N LEU A 71 9.91 -9.02 15.78
CA LEU A 71 11.22 -8.65 15.24
C LEU A 71 11.14 -7.40 14.33
N ILE A 72 10.13 -7.32 13.46
CA ILE A 72 9.93 -6.15 12.59
C ILE A 72 9.64 -4.90 13.43
N VAL A 73 8.76 -5.03 14.43
CA VAL A 73 8.42 -3.92 15.34
C VAL A 73 9.63 -3.47 16.14
N SER A 74 10.45 -4.39 16.65
CA SER A 74 11.65 -4.02 17.41
C SER A 74 12.71 -3.35 16.53
N LEU A 75 12.93 -3.83 15.30
CA LEU A 75 13.82 -3.19 14.35
C LEU A 75 13.35 -1.78 13.97
N ALA A 76 12.05 -1.60 13.73
CA ALA A 76 11.48 -0.28 13.44
C ALA A 76 11.63 0.68 14.63
N ALA A 77 11.40 0.21 15.85
CA ALA A 77 11.58 1.01 17.07
C ALA A 77 13.05 1.39 17.28
N ALA A 78 13.99 0.47 17.07
CA ALA A 78 15.42 0.76 17.16
C ALA A 78 15.88 1.77 16.10
N ALA A 79 15.39 1.67 14.86
CA ALA A 79 15.66 2.65 13.82
C ALA A 79 15.10 4.04 14.16
N ALA A 80 13.86 4.11 14.67
CA ALA A 80 13.26 5.36 15.12
C ALA A 80 14.04 5.98 16.30
N HIS A 81 14.49 5.15 17.24
CA HIS A 81 15.30 5.60 18.37
C HIS A 81 16.67 6.11 17.92
N GLY A 82 17.35 5.40 17.02
CA GLY A 82 18.60 5.86 16.41
C GLY A 82 18.44 7.19 15.68
N LEU A 83 17.34 7.37 14.93
CA LEU A 83 17.03 8.63 14.26
C LEU A 83 16.76 9.77 15.25
N PHE A 84 16.07 9.49 16.36
CA PHE A 84 15.79 10.48 17.41
C PHE A 84 17.05 10.93 18.15
N VAL A 85 17.98 10.00 18.42
CA VAL A 85 19.24 10.30 19.10
C VAL A 85 20.24 10.99 18.15
N ALA A 86 20.26 10.62 16.87
CA ALA A 86 21.24 11.12 15.91
C ALA A 86 20.84 12.42 15.18
N SER A 87 19.54 12.72 15.05
CA SER A 87 19.08 13.92 14.34
C SER A 87 18.90 15.11 15.29
N PRO A 88 19.61 16.23 15.11
CA PRO A 88 19.38 17.48 15.85
C PRO A 88 18.00 18.10 15.58
N TRP A 89 17.29 17.61 14.55
CA TRP A 89 16.07 18.20 14.05
C TRP A 89 14.91 17.21 14.06
N PRO A 90 13.67 17.68 14.35
CA PRO A 90 12.47 16.86 14.22
C PRO A 90 12.34 16.31 12.78
N PRO A 91 11.84 15.07 12.58
CA PRO A 91 11.75 14.44 11.26
C PRO A 91 10.91 15.26 10.25
N VAL A 92 9.89 15.96 10.73
CA VAL A 92 9.08 16.88 9.91
C VAL A 92 9.94 18.02 9.32
N LEU A 93 10.92 18.50 10.09
CA LEU A 93 11.76 19.61 9.69
C LEU A 93 12.79 19.17 8.64
N THR A 94 13.29 17.94 8.74
CA THR A 94 14.10 17.28 7.69
C THR A 94 13.32 17.14 6.39
N LEU A 95 12.05 16.73 6.44
CA LEU A 95 11.19 16.66 5.25
C LEU A 95 10.99 18.04 4.62
N ARG A 96 10.75 19.08 5.42
CA ARG A 96 10.65 20.47 4.92
C ARG A 96 11.95 20.94 4.29
N HIS A 97 13.10 20.60 4.87
CA HIS A 97 14.40 20.93 4.28
C HIS A 97 14.54 20.30 2.90
N VAL A 98 14.28 19.00 2.75
CA VAL A 98 14.31 18.31 1.45
C VAL A 98 13.33 18.94 0.46
N ALA A 99 12.11 19.27 0.91
CA ALA A 99 11.10 19.94 0.07
C ALA A 99 11.52 21.36 -0.37
N ALA A 100 12.37 22.05 0.40
CA ALA A 100 12.92 23.34 0.04
C ALA A 100 13.99 23.28 -1.06
N ALA A 101 14.56 22.09 -1.35
CA ALA A 101 15.63 21.93 -2.31
C ALA A 101 15.34 22.49 -3.71
N PRO A 102 14.19 22.29 -4.37
CA PRO A 102 14.06 22.61 -5.79
C PRO A 102 14.30 24.08 -6.17
N ASN A 103 13.79 25.04 -5.40
CA ASN A 103 13.94 26.47 -5.66
C ASN A 103 13.51 27.32 -4.45
N CYS A 104 13.78 28.62 -4.49
CA CYS A 104 13.36 29.54 -3.42
C CYS A 104 11.85 29.67 -3.25
N GLY A 105 11.03 29.37 -4.27
CA GLY A 105 9.58 29.28 -4.12
C GLY A 105 9.16 28.10 -3.23
N ALA A 106 9.76 26.93 -3.46
CA ALA A 106 9.57 25.74 -2.65
C ALA A 106 10.06 25.96 -1.21
N ALA A 107 11.20 26.65 -1.04
CA ALA A 107 11.70 27.00 0.29
C ALA A 107 10.76 27.95 1.06
N ARG A 108 10.13 28.92 0.38
CA ARG A 108 9.10 29.80 0.95
C ARG A 108 7.82 29.03 1.27
N LEU A 109 7.38 28.13 0.40
CA LEU A 109 6.21 27.28 0.61
C LEU A 109 6.40 26.32 1.80
N ALA A 110 7.62 25.79 1.96
CA ALA A 110 8.01 24.97 3.10
C ALA A 110 8.13 25.79 4.41
N GLY A 111 8.03 27.12 4.35
CA GLY A 111 8.15 28.01 5.49
C GLY A 111 9.57 28.11 6.06
N LEU A 112 10.59 27.81 5.24
CA LEU A 112 11.99 27.78 5.66
C LEU A 112 12.81 28.96 5.13
N ALA A 113 12.33 29.70 4.13
CA ALA A 113 13.01 30.88 3.60
C ALA A 113 12.55 32.18 4.28
N PRO A 114 13.46 33.15 4.53
CA PRO A 114 14.90 33.09 4.28
C PRO A 114 15.63 32.18 5.27
N ALA A 115 16.64 31.44 4.78
CA ALA A 115 17.37 30.44 5.57
C ALA A 115 18.84 30.82 5.71
N ARG A 116 19.41 30.67 6.91
CA ARG A 116 20.84 30.92 7.18
C ARG A 116 21.67 29.66 6.98
N ARG A 117 22.96 29.80 6.67
CA ARG A 117 23.90 28.69 6.59
C ARG A 117 23.83 27.80 7.84
N GLY A 118 23.66 26.49 7.63
CA GLY A 118 23.47 25.50 8.70
C GLY A 118 22.05 25.35 9.21
N ALA A 119 21.11 26.22 8.79
CA ALA A 119 19.70 26.10 9.11
C ALA A 119 18.96 25.24 8.07
N PRO A 120 17.89 24.55 8.48
CA PRO A 120 16.98 23.85 7.59
C PRO A 120 16.41 24.80 6.54
N GLY A 121 16.52 24.39 5.28
CA GLY A 121 16.10 25.15 4.11
C GLY A 121 17.22 25.95 3.45
N TYR A 122 18.40 26.00 4.04
CA TYR A 122 19.58 26.56 3.38
C TYR A 122 20.17 25.56 2.39
N TYR A 123 20.33 26.00 1.14
CA TYR A 123 21.11 25.33 0.13
C TYR A 123 22.07 26.35 -0.46
N ALA A 124 23.36 26.01 -0.59
CA ALA A 124 24.37 26.94 -1.11
C ALA A 124 24.01 27.47 -2.51
N ARG A 125 23.33 26.65 -3.35
CA ARG A 125 22.83 27.07 -4.67
C ARG A 125 21.65 28.05 -4.65
N HIS A 126 21.07 28.33 -3.49
CA HIS A 126 20.02 29.34 -3.29
C HIS A 126 20.56 30.64 -2.69
N ASP A 127 21.84 30.66 -2.35
CA ASP A 127 22.60 31.79 -1.80
C ASP A 127 23.41 32.38 -2.96
N ALA A 128 22.79 33.30 -3.70
CA ALA A 128 23.32 33.77 -4.99
C ALA A 128 24.58 34.64 -4.82
N ASP A 129 24.61 35.45 -3.76
CA ASP A 129 25.69 36.35 -3.38
C ASP A 129 26.64 35.75 -2.33
N HIS A 130 26.36 34.53 -1.85
CA HIS A 130 27.20 33.76 -0.93
C HIS A 130 27.42 34.43 0.42
N ASP A 131 26.48 35.28 0.84
CA ASP A 131 26.53 36.00 2.11
C ASP A 131 26.14 35.11 3.32
N GLY A 132 25.68 33.88 3.03
CA GLY A 132 25.25 32.90 4.02
C GLY A 132 23.75 32.94 4.29
N ILE A 133 22.96 33.70 3.53
CA ILE A 133 21.51 33.77 3.64
C ILE A 133 20.87 33.41 2.29
N ALA A 134 20.23 32.24 2.25
CA ALA A 134 19.52 31.78 1.07
C ALA A 134 18.11 32.39 0.97
N CYS A 135 17.68 32.64 -0.27
CA CYS A 135 16.31 33.03 -0.62
C CYS A 135 15.80 34.32 0.03
N GLU A 136 16.68 35.30 0.19
CA GLU A 136 16.35 36.61 0.72
C GLU A 136 15.21 37.32 -0.03
N PRO A 137 14.44 38.20 0.63
CA PRO A 137 13.53 39.12 -0.04
C PRO A 137 14.33 40.19 -0.78
N TRP A 138 14.02 40.44 -2.06
CA TRP A 138 14.65 41.51 -2.84
C TRP A 138 14.47 42.87 -2.13
N ALA A 139 15.56 43.64 -1.99
CA ALA A 139 15.59 44.91 -1.24
C ALA A 139 14.56 45.96 -1.69
N GLY A 140 13.99 45.82 -2.90
CA GLY A 140 12.87 46.64 -3.38
C GLY A 140 11.55 46.47 -2.62
N ALA A 141 11.40 45.44 -1.78
CA ALA A 141 10.20 45.23 -0.98
C ALA A 141 10.21 45.99 0.37
N ARG A 142 11.33 46.59 0.78
CA ARG A 142 11.48 47.24 2.10
C ARG A 142 11.83 48.73 2.06
N SER A 143 12.20 49.30 0.92
CA SER A 143 12.63 50.70 0.84
C SER A 143 11.48 51.72 0.61
N ASP A 144 10.28 51.28 0.20
CA ASP A 144 9.24 52.24 -0.23
C ASP A 144 8.25 52.65 0.88
N ARG A 145 8.34 52.07 2.08
CA ARG A 145 7.40 52.38 3.19
C ARG A 145 7.95 53.33 4.26
N TYR A 146 9.21 53.76 4.14
CA TYR A 146 9.80 54.77 5.03
C TYR A 146 10.51 55.87 4.25
N ARG A 147 9.79 56.51 3.33
CA ARG A 147 10.14 57.86 2.88
C ARG A 147 9.02 58.78 3.34
N PRO A 148 9.13 59.44 4.52
CA PRO A 148 8.22 60.53 4.80
C PRO A 148 8.44 61.56 3.69
N ARG A 149 7.44 61.74 2.82
CA ARG A 149 7.39 62.85 1.87
C ARG A 149 7.52 64.12 2.71
N ARG A 150 8.72 64.70 2.76
CA ARG A 150 8.88 66.11 3.16
C ARG A 150 8.18 66.93 2.09
N LEU A 151 6.89 67.19 2.30
CA LEU A 151 6.19 68.28 1.65
C LEU A 151 6.87 69.56 2.12
N HIS A 152 7.81 70.05 1.31
CA HIS A 152 8.32 71.41 1.44
C HIS A 152 7.20 72.38 1.05
N HIS A 153 6.30 72.68 1.99
CA HIS A 153 5.56 73.93 1.93
C HIS A 153 6.50 75.06 2.34
N ARG A 154 7.03 75.77 1.34
CA ARG A 154 7.60 77.11 1.55
C ARG A 154 6.46 78.03 1.98
N ILE A 155 6.44 78.39 3.26
CA ILE A 155 5.66 79.52 3.76
C ILE A 155 6.53 80.77 3.53
N PRO A 156 6.06 81.80 2.81
CA PRO A 156 6.79 83.06 2.73
C PRO A 156 6.62 83.82 4.06
N MET A 157 7.74 84.23 4.65
CA MET A 157 7.77 85.09 5.85
C MET A 157 7.46 86.55 5.46
N PRO A 158 6.67 87.30 6.24
CA PRO A 158 6.50 88.73 6.05
C PRO A 158 7.66 89.51 6.69
N SER A 159 8.20 90.46 5.94
CA SER A 159 9.21 91.43 6.37
C SER A 159 8.55 92.61 7.08
N HIS A 160 8.93 92.87 8.31
CA HIS A 160 8.74 94.14 9.02
C HIS A 160 10.09 94.68 9.48
#